data_AF-A0A7K6AMA8-F1
#
_entry.id   AF-A0A7K6AMA8-F1
#
_cell.length_a   1.000
_cell.length_b   1.000
_cell.length_c   1.000
_cell.angle_alpha   90.00
_cell.angle_beta   90.00
_cell.angle_gamma   90.00
#
_symmetry.space_group_name_H-M   'P 1'
#
loop_
_entity.id
_entity.type
_entity.pdbx_description
1 polymer ?
#
loop_
_entity_poly.entity_id
_entity_poly.type
_entity_poly.pdbx_seq_one_letter_code
_entity_poly.pdbx_strand_id
1 'polypeptide(L)'
;LPRMKRRDFSLEQLRQFDGSRDPRILLAVNGKVFDVTKGSKFYGPEGPYGIFAGRDASRGLATFCLDKDALRDEYDDLSDLNAVQMESVREWEMQFKEKYDYVGRLLKPGEEPSEYTDEEDTKDHTKQE
;
A
#
# COMPACT_ATOMS: atom_id res chain seq x y z
N LEU A 1 17.27 0.11 -4.35
CA LEU A 1 17.01 1.39 -3.65
C LEU A 1 17.23 1.17 -2.16
N PRO A 2 17.72 2.16 -1.39
CA PRO A 2 17.77 2.05 0.06
C PRO A 2 16.35 1.92 0.64
N ARG A 3 16.24 1.26 1.80
CA ARG A 3 14.98 1.11 2.53
C ARG A 3 14.36 2.49 2.79
N MET A 4 13.05 2.62 2.63
CA MET A 4 12.35 3.87 2.94
C MET A 4 12.25 4.03 4.45
N LYS A 5 12.45 5.25 4.95
CA LYS A 5 12.03 5.60 6.31
C LYS A 5 10.51 5.62 6.38
N ARG A 6 9.94 5.24 7.53
CA ARG A 6 8.49 5.30 7.73
C ARG A 6 7.99 6.75 7.69
N ARG A 7 6.87 6.95 6.98
CA ARG A 7 6.09 8.18 6.98
C ARG A 7 4.68 7.89 6.48
N ASP A 8 3.74 8.75 6.84
CA ASP A 8 2.40 8.66 6.27
C ASP A 8 2.32 9.33 4.88
N PHE A 9 1.30 8.94 4.14
CA PHE A 9 1.06 9.39 2.77
C PHE A 9 -0.38 9.84 2.60
N SER A 10 -0.58 10.98 1.93
CA SER A 10 -1.84 11.23 1.23
C SER A 10 -1.89 10.42 -0.07
N LEU A 11 -3.10 10.25 -0.64
CA LEU A 11 -3.24 9.62 -1.96
C LEU A 11 -2.42 10.33 -3.04
N GLU A 12 -2.39 11.67 -3.03
CA GLU A 12 -1.63 12.45 -3.99
C GLU A 12 -0.12 12.18 -3.90
N GLN A 13 0.40 12.06 -2.67
CA GLN A 13 1.79 11.71 -2.44
C GLN A 13 2.07 10.26 -2.85
N LEU A 14 1.16 9.33 -2.55
CA LEU A 14 1.31 7.92 -2.89
C LEU A 14 1.42 7.71 -4.41
N ARG A 15 0.64 8.46 -5.20
CA ARG A 15 0.65 8.42 -6.68
C ARG A 15 2.00 8.72 -7.32
N GLN A 16 2.93 9.36 -6.61
CA GLN A 16 4.26 9.64 -7.16
C GLN A 16 5.13 8.37 -7.24
N PHE A 17 4.77 7.32 -6.51
CA PHE A 17 5.55 6.09 -6.40
C PHE A 17 4.93 4.94 -7.20
N ASP A 18 4.82 5.14 -8.52
CA ASP A 18 4.19 4.20 -9.45
C ASP A 18 5.20 3.36 -10.26
N GLY A 19 6.51 3.51 -10.00
CA GLY A 19 7.57 2.85 -10.78
C GLY A 19 7.90 3.52 -12.12
N SER A 20 7.15 4.56 -12.53
CA SER A 20 7.40 5.36 -13.73
C SER A 20 7.93 6.75 -13.39
N ARG A 21 7.25 7.46 -12.49
CA ARG A 21 7.62 8.81 -12.02
C ARG A 21 8.78 8.77 -11.02
N ASP A 22 8.75 7.77 -10.16
CA ASP A 22 9.80 7.40 -9.21
C ASP A 22 10.11 5.91 -9.42
N PRO A 23 11.39 5.49 -9.37
CA PRO A 23 11.73 4.07 -9.49
C PRO A 23 11.21 3.20 -8.34
N ARG A 24 10.80 3.80 -7.22
CA ARG A 24 10.15 3.13 -6.09
C ARG A 24 8.66 2.94 -6.38
N ILE A 25 8.15 1.77 -6.01
CA ILE A 25 6.74 1.42 -6.16
C ILE A 25 6.14 1.25 -4.77
N LEU A 26 5.16 2.08 -4.44
CA LEU A 26 4.38 1.96 -3.22
C LEU A 26 2.94 1.59 -3.56
N LEU A 27 2.26 0.86 -2.69
CA LEU A 27 0.81 0.70 -2.75
C LEU A 27 0.24 0.57 -1.34
N ALA A 28 -1.02 0.96 -1.17
CA ALA A 28 -1.72 0.79 0.08
C ALA A 28 -2.63 -0.45 0.06
N VAL A 29 -2.68 -1.16 1.19
CA VAL A 29 -3.65 -2.22 1.49
C VAL A 29 -4.17 -1.99 2.89
N ASN A 30 -5.48 -1.88 3.03
CA ASN A 30 -6.18 -1.64 4.27
C ASN A 30 -5.63 -0.44 5.07
N GLY A 31 -5.37 0.67 4.40
CA GLY A 31 -4.79 1.88 5.01
C GLY A 31 -3.30 1.79 5.37
N LYS A 32 -2.61 0.70 5.04
CA LYS A 32 -1.17 0.52 5.25
C LYS A 32 -0.42 0.59 3.93
N VAL A 33 0.64 1.40 3.88
CA VAL A 33 1.48 1.58 2.70
C VAL A 33 2.69 0.65 2.78
N PHE A 34 2.93 -0.06 1.68
CA PHE A 34 4.03 -1.00 1.54
C PHE A 34 4.95 -0.60 0.39
N ASP A 35 6.26 -0.74 0.59
CA ASP A 35 7.24 -0.64 -0.48
C ASP A 35 7.35 -1.97 -1.21
N VAL A 36 6.73 -2.02 -2.38
CA VAL A 36 6.65 -3.21 -3.24
C VAL A 36 7.66 -3.16 -4.39
N THR A 37 8.68 -2.30 -4.30
CA THR A 37 9.68 -2.14 -5.36
C THR A 37 10.41 -3.45 -5.69
N LYS A 38 10.66 -4.31 -4.68
CA LYS A 38 11.22 -5.66 -4.87
C LYS A 38 10.32 -6.56 -5.75
N GLY A 39 9.04 -6.24 -5.83
CA GLY A 39 8.02 -6.89 -6.67
C GLY A 39 7.76 -6.18 -8.00
N SER A 40 8.69 -5.38 -8.52
CA SER A 40 8.50 -4.60 -9.76
C SER A 40 8.07 -5.40 -10.99
N LYS A 41 8.39 -6.70 -11.06
CA LYS A 41 7.87 -7.58 -12.12
C LYS A 41 6.35 -7.76 -12.09
N PHE A 42 5.72 -7.49 -10.95
CA PHE A 42 4.27 -7.58 -10.74
C PHE A 42 3.60 -6.21 -10.77
N TYR A 43 4.16 -5.23 -10.05
CA TYR A 43 3.55 -3.91 -9.85
C TYR A 43 4.23 -2.80 -10.65
N GLY A 44 5.27 -3.09 -11.41
CA GLY A 44 5.86 -2.12 -12.33
C GLY A 44 4.93 -1.82 -13.51
N PRO A 45 5.29 -0.85 -14.36
CA PRO A 45 4.42 -0.37 -15.44
C PRO A 45 3.94 -1.46 -16.40
N GLU A 46 4.78 -2.45 -16.67
CA GLU A 46 4.50 -3.59 -17.55
C GLU A 46 4.03 -4.85 -16.78
N GLY A 47 3.87 -4.74 -15.46
CA GLY A 47 3.49 -5.85 -14.60
C GLY A 47 1.97 -6.11 -14.61
N PRO A 48 1.53 -7.37 -14.39
CA PRO A 48 0.11 -7.73 -14.38
C PRO A 48 -0.73 -7.00 -13.31
N TYR A 49 -0.08 -6.48 -12.26
CA TYR A 49 -0.71 -5.73 -11.18
C TYR A 49 -0.23 -4.27 -11.13
N GLY A 50 0.34 -3.77 -12.23
CA GLY A 50 0.83 -2.39 -12.34
C GLY A 50 -0.24 -1.34 -12.13
N ILE A 51 -1.52 -1.69 -12.31
CA ILE A 51 -2.65 -0.80 -12.04
C ILE A 51 -2.75 -0.35 -10.57
N PHE A 52 -2.19 -1.13 -9.64
CA PHE A 52 -2.16 -0.80 -8.21
C PHE A 52 -0.97 0.07 -7.79
N ALA A 53 -0.01 0.31 -8.69
CA ALA A 53 1.18 1.10 -8.39
C ALA A 53 0.81 2.55 -8.03
N GLY A 54 1.24 3.01 -6.86
CA GLY A 54 0.93 4.33 -6.33
C GLY A 54 -0.52 4.52 -5.88
N ARG A 55 -1.28 3.43 -5.63
CA ARG A 55 -2.73 3.47 -5.32
C ARG A 55 -3.08 2.74 -4.04
N ASP A 56 -4.30 2.98 -3.57
CA ASP A 56 -4.96 2.07 -2.63
C ASP A 56 -5.55 0.88 -3.40
N ALA A 57 -4.98 -0.30 -3.16
CA ALA A 57 -5.36 -1.55 -3.82
C ALA A 57 -6.47 -2.30 -3.06
N SER A 58 -6.90 -1.81 -1.90
CA SER A 58 -7.74 -2.57 -0.97
C SER A 58 -9.01 -3.12 -1.61
N ARG A 59 -9.79 -2.28 -2.32
CA ARG A 59 -11.02 -2.73 -2.99
C ARG A 59 -10.75 -3.69 -4.15
N GLY A 60 -9.74 -3.41 -4.97
CA GLY A 60 -9.36 -4.30 -6.08
C GLY A 60 -8.98 -5.70 -5.58
N LEU A 61 -8.24 -5.77 -4.47
CA LEU A 61 -7.88 -7.02 -3.81
C LEU A 61 -9.08 -7.71 -3.16
N ALA A 62 -9.99 -6.96 -2.53
CA ALA A 62 -11.21 -7.48 -1.93
C ALA A 62 -12.17 -8.12 -2.93
N THR A 63 -12.21 -7.56 -4.14
CA THR A 63 -13.16 -7.92 -5.20
C THR A 63 -12.55 -8.76 -6.31
N PHE A 64 -11.25 -9.06 -6.22
CA PHE A 64 -10.45 -9.71 -7.27
C PHE A 64 -10.60 -9.02 -8.64
N CYS A 65 -10.69 -7.69 -8.63
CA CYS A 65 -10.88 -6.87 -9.82
C CYS A 65 -9.61 -6.06 -10.11
N LEU A 66 -9.15 -6.14 -11.37
CA LEU A 66 -8.00 -5.40 -11.88
C LEU A 66 -8.43 -4.28 -12.85
N ASP A 67 -9.71 -3.91 -12.83
CA ASP A 67 -10.24 -2.85 -13.67
C ASP A 67 -10.14 -1.50 -12.98
N LYS A 68 -10.06 -0.43 -13.79
CA LYS A 68 -9.98 0.95 -13.28
C LYS A 68 -11.17 1.33 -12.40
N ASP A 69 -12.32 0.70 -12.60
CA ASP A 69 -13.54 0.97 -11.84
C ASP A 69 -13.44 0.49 -10.38
N ALA A 70 -12.54 -0.46 -10.09
CA ALA A 70 -12.24 -0.88 -8.73
C ALA A 70 -11.21 0.03 -8.02
N LEU A 71 -10.70 1.06 -8.70
CA LEU A 71 -9.78 2.05 -8.17
C LEU A 71 -10.45 3.41 -8.05
N ARG A 72 -10.37 3.97 -6.85
CA ARG A 72 -10.85 5.33 -6.61
C ARG A 72 -9.71 6.31 -6.70
N ASP A 73 -10.03 7.48 -7.24
CA ASP A 73 -9.09 8.58 -7.30
C ASP A 73 -8.98 9.32 -5.95
N GLU A 74 -10.04 9.23 -5.16
CA GLU A 74 -10.14 9.77 -3.80
C GLU A 74 -10.09 8.65 -2.77
N TYR A 75 -10.13 9.03 -1.48
CA TYR A 75 -10.13 8.07 -0.37
C TYR A 75 -11.31 7.10 -0.51
N ASP A 76 -11.01 5.81 -0.47
CA ASP A 76 -12.01 4.76 -0.61
C ASP A 76 -12.46 4.26 0.76
N ASP A 77 -13.66 4.69 1.17
CA ASP A 77 -14.29 4.08 2.33
C ASP A 77 -14.77 2.67 1.98
N LEU A 78 -14.23 1.68 2.68
CA LEU A 78 -14.50 0.26 2.49
C LEU A 78 -15.67 -0.24 3.36
N SER A 79 -16.40 0.66 4.02
CA SER A 79 -17.55 0.32 4.87
C SER A 79 -18.70 -0.36 4.13
N ASP A 80 -18.71 -0.30 2.80
CA ASP A 80 -19.66 -0.97 1.91
C ASP A 80 -19.28 -2.43 1.56
N LEU A 81 -18.06 -2.87 1.90
CA LEU A 81 -17.63 -4.23 1.66
C LEU A 81 -18.31 -5.20 2.62
N ASN A 82 -18.68 -6.38 2.10
CA ASN A 82 -19.24 -7.45 2.92
C ASN A 82 -18.16 -8.16 3.77
N ALA A 83 -18.60 -9.04 4.67
CA ALA A 83 -17.70 -9.74 5.59
C ALA A 83 -16.60 -10.56 4.89
N VAL A 84 -16.93 -11.25 3.79
CA VAL A 84 -15.98 -12.07 3.02
C VAL A 84 -14.94 -11.19 2.34
N GLN A 85 -15.39 -10.09 1.72
CA GLN A 85 -14.50 -9.12 1.08
C GLN A 85 -13.55 -8.48 2.10
N MET A 86 -14.05 -8.10 3.26
CA MET A 86 -13.22 -7.54 4.34
C MET A 86 -12.26 -8.57 4.94
N GLU A 87 -12.62 -9.85 4.99
CA GLU A 87 -11.70 -10.92 5.36
C GLU A 87 -10.57 -11.03 4.34
N SER A 88 -10.88 -11.05 3.04
CA SER A 88 -9.86 -11.04 1.99
C SER A 88 -8.92 -9.84 2.07
N VAL A 89 -9.43 -8.63 2.36
CA VAL A 89 -8.58 -7.42 2.57
C VAL A 89 -7.57 -7.64 3.70
N ARG A 90 -8.00 -8.21 4.82
CA ARG A 90 -7.14 -8.47 5.99
C ARG A 90 -6.09 -9.55 5.69
N GLU A 91 -6.47 -10.59 4.97
CA GLU A 91 -5.53 -11.63 4.53
C GLU A 91 -4.45 -11.05 3.60
N TRP A 92 -4.86 -10.23 2.63
CA TRP A 92 -3.91 -9.54 1.77
C TRP A 92 -2.99 -8.62 2.56
N GLU A 93 -3.53 -7.81 3.48
CA GLU A 93 -2.72 -6.96 4.35
C GLU A 93 -1.66 -7.75 5.12
N MET A 94 -2.01 -8.92 5.68
CA MET A 94 -1.06 -9.80 6.37
C MET A 94 0.03 -10.31 5.43
N GLN A 95 -0.34 -10.83 4.25
CA GLN A 95 0.62 -11.30 3.26
C GLN A 95 1.59 -10.20 2.80
N PHE A 96 1.08 -8.97 2.62
CA PHE A 96 1.91 -7.83 2.26
C PHE A 96 2.86 -7.44 3.39
N LYS A 97 2.40 -7.48 4.64
CA LYS A 97 3.25 -7.21 5.82
C LYS A 97 4.38 -8.24 5.98
N GLU A 98 4.14 -9.49 5.62
CA GLU A 98 5.17 -10.55 5.65
C GLU A 98 6.16 -10.40 4.51
N LYS A 99 5.70 -9.99 3.32
CA LYS A 99 6.51 -10.00 2.09
C LYS A 99 7.22 -8.69 1.78
N TYR A 100 6.66 -7.57 2.20
CA TYR A 100 7.10 -6.23 1.81
C TYR A 100 7.32 -5.34 3.02
N ASP A 101 8.11 -4.29 2.81
CA ASP A 101 8.45 -3.35 3.87
C ASP A 101 7.24 -2.43 4.13
N TYR A 102 6.67 -2.47 5.33
CA TYR A 102 5.67 -1.49 5.78
C TYR A 102 6.34 -0.13 5.99
N VAL A 103 5.87 0.90 5.28
CA VAL A 103 6.50 2.23 5.23
C VAL A 103 5.61 3.35 5.78
N GLY A 104 4.42 3.04 6.31
CA GLY A 104 3.55 3.98 6.99
C GLY A 104 2.08 3.84 6.58
N ARG A 105 1.24 4.80 6.93
CA ARG A 105 -0.21 4.73 6.70
C ARG A 105 -0.63 5.56 5.49
N LEU A 106 -1.74 5.15 4.88
CA LEU A 106 -2.50 5.98 3.97
C LEU A 106 -3.49 6.80 4.80
N LEU A 107 -3.34 8.12 4.76
CA LEU A 107 -4.14 9.04 5.57
C LEU A 107 -5.56 9.14 5.03
N LYS A 108 -6.53 9.13 5.95
CA LYS A 108 -7.91 9.50 5.64
C LYS A 108 -8.03 11.02 5.48
N PRO A 109 -9.08 11.52 4.80
CA PRO A 109 -9.35 12.95 4.73
C PRO A 109 -9.42 13.56 6.14
N GLY A 110 -8.56 14.55 6.40
CA GLY A 110 -8.49 15.26 7.69
C GLY A 110 -7.63 14.58 8.76
N GLU A 111 -6.98 13.45 8.48
CA GLU A 111 -5.99 12.87 9.40
C GLU A 111 -4.64 13.58 9.31
N GLU A 112 -4.04 13.84 10.46
CA GLU A 112 -2.68 14.37 10.58
C GLU A 112 -1.64 13.23 10.47
N PRO A 113 -0.48 13.47 9.84
CA PRO A 113 0.62 12.51 9.82
C PRO A 113 1.13 12.15 11.21
N SER A 114 1.50 10.90 11.42
CA SER A 114 2.23 10.47 12.62
C SER A 114 3.71 10.82 12.53
N GLU A 115 4.30 11.11 13.68
CA GLU A 115 5.75 11.14 13.84
C GLU A 115 6.27 9.71 14.05
N TYR A 116 7.24 9.31 13.23
CA TYR A 116 7.92 8.03 13.35
C TYR A 116 9.32 8.26 13.93
N THR A 117 9.67 7.52 14.98
CA THR A 117 11.02 7.56 15.55
C THR A 117 11.90 6.48 14.94
N ASP A 118 13.21 6.73 14.80
CA ASP A 118 14.15 5.76 14.23
C ASP A 118 14.23 4.44 15.06
N GLU A 119 13.79 4.45 16.33
CA GLU A 119 13.72 3.27 17.21
C GLU A 119 12.54 2.32 16.91
N GLU A 120 11.45 2.83 16.35
CA GLU A 120 10.27 2.02 15.99
C GLU A 120 10.47 1.28 14.68
N ASP A 121 11.29 1.82 13.78
CA ASP A 121 11.71 1.16 12.55
C ASP A 121 12.57 -0.08 12.87
N THR A 122 13.47 0.01 13.84
CA THR A 122 14.40 -1.07 14.20
C THR A 122 13.75 -2.26 14.90
N LYS A 123 12.70 -2.06 15.73
CA LYS A 123 12.04 -3.14 16.48
C LYS A 123 11.20 -4.10 15.63
N ASP A 124 10.65 -3.64 14.52
CA ASP A 124 9.92 -4.51 13.57
C ASP A 124 10.91 -5.40 12.78
N HIS A 125 12.14 -4.94 12.56
CA HIS A 125 13.17 -5.71 11.84
C HIS A 125 13.57 -6.96 12.61
N THR A 126 13.75 -6.87 13.93
CA THR A 126 14.23 -8.00 14.76
C THR A 126 13.18 -9.09 14.97
N LYS A 127 11.91 -8.86 14.60
CA LYS A 127 10.84 -9.87 14.67
C LYS A 127 10.66 -10.65 13.37
N GLN A 128 11.29 -10.22 12.28
CA GLN A 128 11.16 -10.83 10.95
C GLN A 128 12.41 -11.60 10.49
N GLU A 129 13.47 -11.65 11.30
CA GLU A 129 14.67 -12.49 11.07
C GLU A 129 14.65 -13.79 11.89
#